data_AF-A0AAV9PR39-F1
#
_entry.id   AF-A0AAV9PR39-F1
#
_cell.length_a   1.000
_cell.length_b   1.000
_cell.length_c   1.000
_cell.angle_alpha   90.00
_cell.angle_beta   90.00
_cell.angle_gamma   90.00
#
_symmetry.space_group_name_H-M   'P 1'
#
loop_
_entity.id
_entity.type
_entity.pdbx_description
1 polymer ?
#
loop_
_entity_poly.entity_id
_entity_poly.type
_entity_poly.pdbx_seq_one_letter_code
_entity_poly.pdbx_strand_id
1 'polypeptide(L)'
;MSIPRRKMLTLPAPRIPHPPRAVSPSVTRGRTAWLTDILRKLAPVLRLCAIMFDSVGWIALILVFAGPMMLSGLYEAVLDWKILSALKNETGSRLPEDAVIELLATVVAGNLQHRTHEVQPQAEMKEALLNNANAEAQRTRLLGLVDSQMGYGAIVGAPVVFYLGAFVYTILDLSNEPSDQDAAISLAFGVEWMILVHVAIIGSCLLATNNPSTASVLVGRQPSPSSQSITRSTTTQNLAGHLQPGLWQRLLGGDLTILADIYNTRYQPVTMWSRGRNKRQWVNDSTAFLNHQSLSKPLKIGWRARMLIFLATCVLINLPPVAGAVVAWRTPPIGWGCRSLSFVCYAASELLITALFMLMHGIRPPDELVKPTGPGKTSAGALDWLRYHGHMSSCIAVYILYALSCIGCLFVVLGSTLMQVVGVYRNCFSYVNAPEWYHLGSATVQVATDTQEQRNSSHNWIVFGGTATAFMGVCCFVGWWYQMVIRERYKDVVKSDPDLDVEGGLDVEASAAAWLQEYW
;
A
#
# COMPACT_ATOMS: atom_id res chain seq x y z
N MET A 1 8.57 5.62 -6.12
CA MET A 1 7.24 5.19 -5.66
C MET A 1 7.38 4.50 -4.29
N SER A 2 7.15 5.22 -3.19
CA SER A 2 7.34 4.68 -1.84
C SER A 2 6.03 4.11 -1.29
N ILE A 3 5.67 2.90 -1.72
CA ILE A 3 4.65 2.15 -0.97
C ILE A 3 5.24 1.88 0.41
N PRO A 4 4.56 2.25 1.51
CA PRO A 4 5.13 2.19 2.84
C PRO A 4 5.52 0.75 3.18
N ARG A 5 6.81 0.49 3.20
CA ARG A 5 7.38 -0.78 3.64
C ARG A 5 7.69 -0.65 5.13
N ARG A 6 7.28 -1.65 5.92
CA ARG A 6 7.68 -1.73 7.33
C ARG A 6 9.07 -2.36 7.47
N LYS A 7 9.34 -3.34 6.61
CA LYS A 7 10.50 -4.21 6.69
C LYS A 7 11.33 -4.13 5.42
N MET A 8 12.65 -4.20 5.56
CA MET A 8 13.59 -4.32 4.46
C MET A 8 14.46 -5.56 4.68
N LEU A 9 14.77 -6.26 3.59
CA LEU A 9 15.75 -7.34 3.59
C LEU A 9 17.13 -6.76 3.89
N THR A 10 17.69 -7.08 5.05
CA THR A 10 19.04 -6.64 5.41
C THR A 10 19.97 -7.83 5.46
N LEU A 11 20.97 -7.84 4.57
CA LEU A 11 22.09 -8.75 4.73
C LEU A 11 22.98 -8.22 5.87
N PRO A 12 23.41 -9.08 6.81
CA PRO A 12 24.28 -8.65 7.89
C PRO A 12 25.53 -8.02 7.29
N ALA A 13 25.77 -6.75 7.62
CA ALA A 13 27.01 -6.10 7.25
C ALA A 13 28.16 -6.89 7.90
N PRO A 14 29.19 -7.29 7.13
CA PRO A 14 30.36 -7.88 7.74
C PRO A 14 30.86 -6.88 8.78
N ARG A 15 30.91 -7.29 10.05
CA ARG A 15 31.52 -6.45 11.09
C ARG A 15 32.90 -6.12 10.58
N ILE A 16 33.16 -4.83 10.33
CA ILE A 16 34.54 -4.36 10.19
C ILE A 16 35.14 -4.66 11.56
N PRO A 17 36.04 -5.65 11.68
CA PRO A 17 36.67 -5.88 12.97
C PRO A 17 37.36 -4.56 13.31
N HIS A 18 37.05 -4.00 14.48
CA HIS A 18 37.83 -2.88 15.00
C HIS A 18 39.31 -3.29 14.90
N PRO A 19 40.20 -2.41 14.43
CA PRO A 19 41.60 -2.75 14.28
C PRO A 19 42.05 -3.36 15.61
N PRO A 20 42.50 -4.62 15.62
CA PRO A 20 42.90 -5.26 16.86
C PRO A 20 43.98 -4.39 17.49
N ARG A 21 43.83 -4.05 18.78
CA ARG A 21 44.96 -3.56 19.59
C ARG A 21 46.11 -4.53 19.33
N ALA A 22 47.29 -4.00 19.01
CA ALA A 22 48.46 -4.76 18.57
C ALA A 22 48.71 -5.98 19.48
N VAL A 23 48.31 -7.17 19.00
CA VAL A 23 48.62 -8.46 19.61
C VAL A 23 49.32 -9.29 18.55
N SER A 24 50.42 -9.93 18.95
CA SER A 24 51.46 -10.52 18.10
C SER A 24 50.94 -11.44 16.99
N PRO A 25 51.61 -11.48 15.83
CA PRO A 25 51.19 -12.27 14.67
C PRO A 25 51.35 -13.78 14.92
N SER A 26 50.27 -14.48 15.23
CA SER A 26 50.24 -15.95 15.23
C SER A 26 49.95 -16.50 13.83
N VAL A 27 50.76 -17.46 13.41
CA VAL A 27 50.96 -17.96 12.04
C VAL A 27 49.97 -19.08 11.69
N THR A 28 48.67 -18.82 11.80
CA THR A 28 47.61 -19.79 11.40
C THR A 28 46.71 -19.19 10.33
N ARG A 29 47.29 -18.86 9.17
CA ARG A 29 46.62 -18.11 8.07
C ARG A 29 46.33 -18.92 6.79
N GLY A 30 46.28 -20.25 6.86
CA GLY A 30 46.39 -21.08 5.66
C GLY A 30 45.12 -21.38 4.86
N ARG A 31 43.92 -21.49 5.46
CA ARG A 31 42.77 -22.13 4.75
C ARG A 31 41.43 -21.39 4.76
N THR A 32 41.20 -20.44 5.65
CA THR A 32 39.94 -19.66 5.69
C THR A 32 40.06 -18.27 5.05
N ALA A 33 41.29 -17.79 4.85
CA ALA A 33 41.57 -16.49 4.25
C ALA A 33 41.09 -16.38 2.80
N TRP A 34 41.26 -17.44 2.00
CA TRP A 34 40.82 -17.43 0.59
C TRP A 34 39.29 -17.44 0.46
N LEU A 35 38.58 -18.23 1.28
CA LEU A 35 37.11 -18.25 1.31
C LEU A 35 36.53 -16.89 1.72
N THR A 36 37.11 -16.26 2.74
CA THR A 36 36.66 -14.93 3.19
C THR A 36 36.92 -13.84 2.15
N ASP A 37 38.01 -13.93 1.38
CA ASP A 37 38.29 -13.02 0.26
C ASP A 37 37.29 -13.21 -0.91
N ILE A 38 37.00 -14.47 -1.27
CA ILE A 38 35.99 -14.78 -2.30
C ILE A 38 34.60 -14.28 -1.86
N LEU A 39 34.18 -14.57 -0.63
CA LEU A 39 32.89 -14.10 -0.10
C LEU A 39 32.83 -12.57 -0.05
N ARG A 40 33.92 -11.88 0.27
CA ARG A 40 33.98 -10.42 0.25
C ARG A 40 33.82 -9.87 -1.17
N LYS A 41 34.42 -10.50 -2.17
CA LYS A 41 34.29 -10.14 -3.59
C LYS A 41 32.90 -10.44 -4.15
N LEU A 42 32.25 -11.52 -3.70
CA LEU A 42 30.88 -11.89 -4.09
C LEU A 42 29.80 -11.11 -3.35
N ALA A 43 30.11 -10.51 -2.19
CA ALA A 43 29.12 -9.81 -1.37
C ALA A 43 28.32 -8.71 -2.11
N PRO A 44 28.90 -7.87 -2.99
CA PRO A 44 28.13 -6.89 -3.76
C PRO A 44 27.14 -7.54 -4.73
N VAL A 45 27.53 -8.63 -5.38
CA VAL A 45 26.65 -9.38 -6.30
C VAL A 45 25.50 -10.02 -5.51
N LEU A 46 25.80 -10.68 -4.40
CA LEU A 46 24.77 -11.25 -3.52
C LEU A 46 23.81 -10.18 -2.98
N ARG A 47 24.32 -8.98 -2.63
CA ARG A 47 23.48 -7.84 -2.24
C ARG A 47 22.60 -7.35 -3.38
N LEU A 48 23.13 -7.23 -4.60
CA LEU A 48 22.35 -6.85 -5.76
C LEU A 48 21.24 -7.86 -6.04
N CYS A 49 21.56 -9.16 -6.06
CA CYS A 49 20.57 -10.22 -6.21
C CYS A 49 19.50 -10.14 -5.11
N ALA A 50 19.90 -9.93 -3.85
CA ALA A 50 18.97 -9.79 -2.74
C ALA A 50 18.03 -8.58 -2.91
N ILE A 51 18.54 -7.43 -3.39
CA ILE A 51 17.73 -6.24 -3.71
C ILE A 51 16.77 -6.53 -4.87
N MET A 52 17.22 -7.26 -5.90
CA MET A 52 16.37 -7.64 -7.02
C MET A 52 15.24 -8.58 -6.57
N PHE A 53 15.54 -9.60 -5.77
CA PHE A 53 14.53 -10.51 -5.23
C PHE A 53 13.55 -9.80 -4.30
N ASP A 54 14.03 -8.90 -3.43
CA ASP A 54 13.16 -8.05 -2.60
C ASP A 54 12.24 -7.20 -3.49
N SER A 55 12.78 -6.59 -4.54
CA SER A 55 12.00 -5.75 -5.46
C SER A 55 10.93 -6.55 -6.21
N VAL A 56 11.28 -7.71 -6.77
CA VAL A 56 10.33 -8.61 -7.46
C VAL A 56 9.27 -9.13 -6.49
N GLY A 57 9.68 -9.56 -5.29
CA GLY A 57 8.77 -10.02 -4.24
C GLY A 57 7.78 -8.94 -3.83
N TRP A 58 8.23 -7.69 -3.69
CA TRP A 58 7.34 -6.56 -3.40
C TRP A 58 6.41 -6.22 -4.55
N ILE A 59 6.88 -6.25 -5.80
CA ILE A 59 6.00 -6.03 -6.98
C ILE A 59 4.91 -7.10 -7.01
N ALA A 60 5.26 -8.36 -6.83
CA ALA A 60 4.28 -9.46 -6.77
C ALA A 60 3.29 -9.26 -5.61
N LEU A 61 3.77 -8.85 -4.44
CA LEU A 61 2.91 -8.54 -3.29
C LEU A 61 1.97 -7.37 -3.58
N ILE A 62 2.43 -6.32 -4.25
CA ILE A 62 1.59 -5.19 -4.64
C ILE A 62 0.51 -5.64 -5.62
N LEU A 63 0.86 -6.48 -6.61
CA LEU A 63 -0.11 -6.99 -7.58
C LEU A 63 -1.17 -7.89 -6.96
N VAL A 64 -0.81 -8.72 -5.96
CA VAL A 64 -1.75 -9.62 -5.24
C VAL A 64 -2.63 -8.89 -4.23
N PHE A 65 -2.12 -7.82 -3.63
CA PHE A 65 -2.85 -7.03 -2.61
C PHE A 65 -3.32 -5.68 -3.15
N ALA A 66 -3.35 -5.49 -4.47
CA ALA A 66 -3.70 -4.22 -5.09
C ALA A 66 -5.10 -3.77 -4.65
N GLY A 67 -6.08 -4.69 -4.68
CA GLY A 67 -7.45 -4.42 -4.27
C GLY A 67 -7.56 -3.98 -2.80
N PRO A 68 -7.08 -4.78 -1.84
CA PRO A 68 -7.00 -4.41 -0.43
C PRO A 68 -6.27 -3.08 -0.16
N MET A 69 -5.15 -2.81 -0.84
CA MET A 69 -4.39 -1.57 -0.69
C MET A 69 -5.20 -0.35 -1.16
N MET A 70 -5.84 -0.44 -2.33
CA MET A 70 -6.65 0.65 -2.88
C MET A 70 -7.93 0.88 -2.06
N LEU A 71 -8.61 -0.19 -1.64
CA LEU A 71 -9.80 -0.09 -0.78
C LEU A 71 -9.48 0.63 0.52
N SER A 72 -8.37 0.24 1.17
CA SER A 72 -7.94 0.83 2.44
C SER A 72 -7.50 2.28 2.29
N GLY A 73 -6.79 2.60 1.21
CA GLY A 73 -6.39 3.98 0.90
C GLY A 73 -7.59 4.89 0.60
N LEU A 74 -8.53 4.46 -0.24
CA LEU A 74 -9.75 5.22 -0.51
C LEU A 74 -10.62 5.38 0.75
N TYR A 75 -10.65 4.37 1.62
CA TYR A 75 -11.32 4.47 2.91
C TYR A 75 -10.69 5.52 3.81
N GLU A 76 -9.36 5.54 3.89
CA GLU A 76 -8.60 6.57 4.60
C GLU A 76 -8.88 7.98 4.03
N ALA A 77 -8.86 8.12 2.70
CA ALA A 77 -9.14 9.39 2.03
C ALA A 77 -10.53 9.96 2.36
N VAL A 78 -11.55 9.08 2.43
CA VAL A 78 -12.91 9.46 2.82
C VAL A 78 -13.00 9.83 4.31
N LEU A 79 -12.23 9.16 5.18
CA LEU A 79 -12.15 9.54 6.59
C LEU A 79 -11.51 10.92 6.76
N ASP A 80 -10.38 11.18 6.10
CA ASP A 80 -9.69 12.48 6.18
C ASP A 80 -10.61 13.61 5.76
N TRP A 81 -11.34 13.41 4.64
CA TRP A 81 -12.33 14.37 4.18
C TRP A 81 -13.44 14.62 5.19
N LYS A 82 -13.97 13.56 5.82
CA LYS A 82 -15.03 13.66 6.83
C LYS A 82 -14.56 14.37 8.10
N ILE A 83 -13.34 14.07 8.56
CA ILE A 83 -12.75 14.71 9.74
C ILE A 83 -12.61 16.22 9.50
N LEU A 84 -11.96 16.61 8.40
CA LEU A 84 -11.76 18.03 8.10
C LEU A 84 -13.07 18.77 7.81
N SER A 85 -14.03 18.12 7.16
CA SER A 85 -15.35 18.73 6.92
C SER A 85 -16.14 18.90 8.23
N ALA A 86 -16.02 17.96 9.17
CA ALA A 86 -16.65 18.08 10.49
C ALA A 86 -16.02 19.23 11.29
N LEU A 87 -14.68 19.32 11.32
CA LEU A 87 -13.96 20.41 11.99
C LEU A 87 -14.30 21.79 11.41
N LYS A 88 -14.41 21.90 10.08
CA LYS A 88 -14.77 23.16 9.40
C LYS A 88 -16.23 23.59 9.62
N ASN A 89 -17.15 22.64 9.70
CA ASN A 89 -18.57 22.96 9.91
C ASN A 89 -18.88 23.31 11.36
N GLU A 90 -18.16 22.72 12.31
CA GLU A 90 -18.31 22.95 13.75
C GLU A 90 -17.49 24.16 14.24
N THR A 91 -16.78 24.90 13.38
CA THR A 91 -16.05 26.12 13.78
C THR A 91 -16.98 27.18 14.42
N GLY A 92 -18.30 27.10 14.18
CA GLY A 92 -19.30 27.93 14.86
C GLY A 92 -19.75 27.44 16.25
N SER A 93 -19.56 26.15 16.56
CA SER A 93 -19.91 25.49 17.82
C SER A 93 -18.63 25.02 18.50
N ARG A 94 -18.10 25.82 19.44
CA ARG A 94 -16.80 25.61 20.11
C ARG A 94 -16.57 24.15 20.52
N LEU A 95 -15.89 23.40 19.66
CA LEU A 95 -15.26 22.14 20.02
C LEU A 95 -14.09 22.47 20.95
N PRO A 96 -13.82 21.65 21.96
CA PRO A 96 -12.65 21.89 22.78
C PRO A 96 -11.38 21.71 21.94
N GLU A 97 -10.40 22.59 22.14
CA GLU A 97 -9.13 22.65 21.40
C GLU A 97 -8.43 21.28 21.36
N ASP A 98 -8.49 20.54 22.46
CA ASP A 98 -7.88 19.22 22.61
C ASP A 98 -8.48 18.19 21.63
N ALA A 99 -9.79 18.27 21.35
CA ALA A 99 -10.48 17.42 20.39
C ALA A 99 -10.13 17.78 18.94
N VAL A 100 -9.96 19.07 18.64
CA VAL A 100 -9.53 19.56 17.33
C VAL A 100 -8.13 19.06 17.02
N ILE A 101 -7.19 19.24 17.95
CA ILE A 101 -5.79 18.79 17.82
C ILE A 101 -5.72 17.27 17.67
N GLU A 102 -6.48 16.52 18.46
CA GLU A 102 -6.52 15.06 18.38
C GLU A 102 -7.00 14.55 17.00
N LEU A 103 -8.04 15.19 16.45
CA LEU A 103 -8.55 14.85 15.12
C LEU A 103 -7.59 15.27 14.00
N LEU A 104 -6.97 16.44 14.10
CA LEU A 104 -5.94 16.88 13.14
C LEU A 104 -4.70 15.99 13.18
N ALA A 105 -4.25 15.56 14.36
CA ALA A 105 -3.19 14.57 14.52
C ALA A 105 -3.59 13.23 13.89
N THR A 106 -4.85 12.82 14.03
CA THR A 106 -5.37 11.59 13.41
C THR A 106 -5.31 11.65 11.88
N VAL A 107 -5.59 12.79 11.25
CA VAL A 107 -5.49 12.94 9.79
C VAL A 107 -4.03 12.73 9.32
N VAL A 108 -3.06 13.36 9.99
CA VAL A 108 -1.66 13.38 9.54
C VAL A 108 -0.81 12.20 10.02
N ALA A 109 -1.21 11.53 11.10
CA ALA A 109 -0.45 10.45 11.73
C ALA A 109 -1.27 9.17 11.97
N GLY A 110 -2.55 9.13 11.58
CA GLY A 110 -3.44 7.98 11.79
C GLY A 110 -3.08 6.70 11.03
N ASN A 111 -1.96 6.69 10.30
CA ASN A 111 -1.35 5.51 9.71
C ASN A 111 -0.14 4.98 10.52
N LEU A 112 0.18 5.59 11.67
CA LEU A 112 1.28 5.17 12.52
C LEU A 112 0.79 4.16 13.56
N GLN A 113 1.68 3.26 13.96
CA GLN A 113 1.51 2.33 15.07
C GLN A 113 2.77 2.34 15.93
N HIS A 114 2.61 2.16 17.24
CA HIS A 114 3.74 1.98 18.14
C HIS A 114 4.29 0.55 18.00
N ARG A 115 5.59 0.35 18.24
CA ARG A 115 6.20 -1.00 18.20
C ARG A 115 5.62 -1.95 19.26
N THR A 116 5.29 -1.39 20.42
CA THR A 116 4.63 -2.08 21.54
C THR A 116 3.14 -1.73 21.54
N HIS A 117 2.27 -2.73 21.69
CA HIS A 117 0.82 -2.54 21.76
C HIS A 117 0.34 -1.77 23.01
N GLU A 118 1.19 -1.60 24.01
CA GLU A 118 0.87 -0.96 25.29
C GLU A 118 0.73 0.57 25.17
N VAL A 119 1.36 1.17 24.17
CA VAL A 119 1.43 2.64 24.02
C VAL A 119 0.49 3.09 22.91
N GLN A 120 -0.41 4.01 23.25
CA GLN A 120 -1.32 4.63 22.29
C GLN A 120 -0.63 5.81 21.59
N PRO A 121 -0.26 5.69 20.30
CA PRO A 121 0.50 6.74 19.60
C PRO A 121 -0.28 8.06 19.52
N GLN A 122 -1.59 7.97 19.37
CA GLN A 122 -2.49 9.12 19.29
C GLN A 122 -2.44 9.97 20.56
N ALA A 123 -2.51 9.33 21.73
CA ALA A 123 -2.43 9.99 23.02
C ALA A 123 -1.07 10.66 23.22
N GLU A 124 0.04 9.97 22.91
CA GLU A 124 1.39 10.56 23.00
C GLU A 124 1.56 11.78 22.07
N MET A 125 1.03 11.71 20.85
CA MET A 125 1.11 12.83 19.90
C MET A 125 0.24 14.00 20.32
N LYS A 126 -0.99 13.74 20.80
CA LYS A 126 -1.87 14.76 21.38
C LYS A 126 -1.17 15.46 22.54
N GLU A 127 -0.61 14.68 23.47
CA GLU A 127 0.10 15.20 24.63
C GLU A 127 1.33 16.02 24.21
N ALA A 128 2.12 15.54 23.25
CA ALA A 128 3.28 16.27 22.73
C ALA A 128 2.91 17.57 21.99
N LEU A 129 1.74 17.61 21.36
CA LEU A 129 1.22 18.83 20.74
C LEU A 129 0.80 19.85 21.81
N LEU A 130 0.11 19.40 22.87
CA LEU A 130 -0.36 20.26 23.96
C LEU A 130 0.73 20.69 24.95
N ASN A 131 1.73 19.84 25.19
CA ASN A 131 2.73 20.03 26.24
C ASN A 131 3.61 21.27 25.97
N ASN A 132 3.49 22.25 26.87
CA ASN A 132 4.26 23.51 26.90
C ASN A 132 4.26 24.26 25.56
N ALA A 133 3.20 24.12 24.78
CA ALA A 133 3.05 24.79 23.50
C ALA A 133 2.01 25.90 23.62
N ASN A 134 2.42 27.12 23.31
CA ASN A 134 1.45 28.16 22.96
C ASN A 134 0.73 27.75 21.66
N ALA A 135 -0.45 28.32 21.44
CA ALA A 135 -1.24 28.14 20.22
C ALA A 135 -0.41 28.18 18.93
N GLU A 136 0.47 29.17 18.82
CA GLU A 136 1.33 29.36 17.65
C GLU A 136 2.31 28.19 17.45
N ALA A 137 2.93 27.67 18.52
CA ALA A 137 3.79 26.50 18.44
C ALA A 137 3.01 25.24 18.07
N GLN A 138 1.79 25.07 18.58
CA GLN A 138 0.94 23.94 18.20
C GLN A 138 0.61 23.97 16.70
N ARG A 139 0.17 25.13 16.20
CA ARG A 139 -0.08 25.38 14.77
C ARG A 139 1.16 25.10 13.93
N THR A 140 2.31 25.61 14.34
CA THR A 140 3.58 25.38 13.65
C THR A 140 3.95 23.89 13.62
N ARG A 141 3.73 23.16 14.71
CA ARG A 141 3.97 21.70 14.79
C ARG A 141 3.03 20.93 13.85
N LEU A 142 1.73 21.26 13.83
CA LEU A 142 0.74 20.63 12.95
C LEU A 142 1.02 20.90 11.47
N LEU A 143 1.33 22.15 11.12
CA LEU A 143 1.74 22.52 9.76
C LEU A 143 3.04 21.84 9.37
N GLY A 144 4.02 21.79 10.28
CA GLY A 144 5.28 21.10 10.08
C GLY A 144 5.10 19.59 9.81
N LEU A 145 4.13 18.93 10.45
CA LEU A 145 3.81 17.53 10.16
C LEU A 145 3.34 17.34 8.71
N VAL A 146 2.48 18.22 8.19
CA VAL A 146 1.99 18.16 6.80
C VAL A 146 3.05 18.58 5.80
N ASP A 147 3.78 19.65 6.07
CA ASP A 147 4.79 20.21 5.16
C ASP A 147 6.03 19.32 5.09
N SER A 148 6.31 18.49 6.10
CA SER A 148 7.37 17.47 6.04
C SER A 148 7.09 16.33 5.03
N GLN A 149 5.86 16.24 4.52
CA GLN A 149 5.48 15.21 3.56
C GLN A 149 5.78 15.65 2.14
N MET A 150 6.44 14.77 1.37
CA MET A 150 6.69 14.99 -0.05
C MET A 150 5.38 15.29 -0.81
N GLY A 151 5.42 16.28 -1.71
CA GLY A 151 4.30 16.58 -2.60
C GLY A 151 4.03 15.44 -3.59
N TYR A 152 2.78 15.28 -4.02
CA TYR A 152 2.35 14.21 -4.93
C TYR A 152 3.25 14.09 -6.18
N GLY A 153 3.53 15.21 -6.86
CA GLY A 153 4.36 15.24 -8.07
C GLY A 153 5.77 14.70 -7.85
N ALA A 154 6.38 14.94 -6.69
CA ALA A 154 7.71 14.42 -6.36
C ALA A 154 7.72 12.90 -6.16
N ILE A 155 6.60 12.31 -5.70
CA ILE A 155 6.51 10.87 -5.38
C ILE A 155 6.18 10.04 -6.61
N VAL A 156 5.22 10.50 -7.43
CA VAL A 156 4.62 9.73 -8.54
C VAL A 156 4.84 10.36 -9.91
N GLY A 157 5.23 11.63 -10.01
CA GLY A 157 5.35 12.34 -11.29
C GLY A 157 6.29 11.66 -12.27
N ALA A 158 7.56 11.47 -11.90
CA ALA A 158 8.54 10.84 -12.80
C ALA A 158 8.12 9.41 -13.23
N PRO A 159 7.77 8.47 -12.33
CA PRO A 159 7.29 7.14 -12.73
C PRO A 159 6.09 7.18 -13.68
N VAL A 160 5.11 8.07 -13.44
CA VAL A 160 3.93 8.21 -14.31
C VAL A 160 4.34 8.74 -15.68
N VAL A 161 5.21 9.75 -15.76
CA VAL A 161 5.67 10.29 -17.05
C VAL A 161 6.41 9.23 -17.85
N PHE A 162 7.32 8.47 -17.23
CA PHE A 162 8.00 7.36 -17.91
C PHE A 162 7.01 6.31 -18.39
N TYR A 163 6.03 5.97 -17.57
CA TYR A 163 5.01 4.99 -17.90
C TYR A 163 4.14 5.46 -19.07
N LEU A 164 3.61 6.69 -19.04
CA LEU A 164 2.84 7.28 -20.15
C LEU A 164 3.68 7.41 -21.41
N GLY A 165 4.96 7.79 -21.28
CA GLY A 165 5.90 7.87 -22.41
C GLY A 165 6.09 6.53 -23.11
N ALA A 166 6.17 5.42 -22.35
CA ALA A 166 6.22 4.08 -22.92
C ALA A 166 4.94 3.72 -23.70
N PHE A 167 3.76 4.11 -23.22
CA PHE A 167 2.51 3.90 -23.96
C PHE A 167 2.48 4.68 -25.27
N VAL A 168 2.86 5.97 -25.23
CA VAL A 168 2.92 6.81 -26.44
C VAL A 168 3.90 6.21 -27.44
N TYR A 169 5.08 5.75 -26.98
CA TYR A 169 6.05 5.06 -27.83
C TYR A 169 5.44 3.82 -28.50
N THR A 170 4.82 2.92 -27.73
CA THR A 170 4.19 1.71 -28.28
C THR A 170 3.04 2.02 -29.26
N ILE A 171 2.28 3.09 -29.02
CA ILE A 171 1.23 3.53 -29.94
C ILE A 171 1.82 4.03 -31.26
N LEU A 172 2.92 4.79 -31.21
CA LEU A 172 3.62 5.26 -32.42
C LEU A 172 4.23 4.08 -33.18
N ASP A 173 4.78 3.10 -32.46
CA ASP A 173 5.31 1.86 -33.04
C ASP A 173 4.23 1.10 -33.81
N LEU A 174 3.05 0.91 -33.19
CA LEU A 174 1.87 0.31 -33.84
C LEU A 174 1.36 1.13 -35.04
N SER A 175 1.53 2.44 -35.03
CA SER A 175 1.16 3.30 -36.17
C SER A 175 2.12 3.14 -37.34
N ASN A 176 3.40 2.85 -37.07
CA ASN A 176 4.42 2.65 -38.10
C ASN A 176 4.41 1.22 -38.65
N GLU A 177 4.17 0.24 -37.77
CA GLU A 177 4.11 -1.19 -38.09
C GLU A 177 2.76 -1.80 -37.64
N PRO A 178 1.66 -1.57 -38.39
CA PRO A 178 0.31 -2.00 -37.99
C PRO A 178 0.13 -3.52 -37.84
N SER A 179 1.01 -4.33 -38.42
CA SER A 179 0.97 -5.79 -38.30
C SER A 179 1.70 -6.31 -37.05
N ASP A 180 2.41 -5.47 -36.29
CA ASP A 180 3.21 -5.93 -35.17
C ASP A 180 2.35 -6.35 -33.97
N GLN A 181 2.20 -7.66 -33.82
CA GLN A 181 1.49 -8.26 -32.69
C GLN A 181 2.27 -8.12 -31.37
N ASP A 182 3.60 -8.04 -31.41
CA ASP A 182 4.40 -7.96 -30.20
C ASP A 182 4.21 -6.61 -29.49
N ALA A 183 4.14 -5.52 -30.25
CA ALA A 183 3.74 -4.22 -29.71
C ALA A 183 2.32 -4.26 -29.13
N ALA A 184 1.35 -4.92 -29.79
CA ALA A 184 -0.02 -5.05 -29.28
C ALA A 184 -0.11 -5.86 -27.97
N ILE A 185 0.65 -6.94 -27.85
CA ILE A 185 0.73 -7.76 -26.63
C ILE A 185 1.41 -6.95 -25.52
N SER A 186 2.51 -6.28 -25.84
CA SER A 186 3.22 -5.42 -24.89
C SER A 186 2.33 -4.29 -24.39
N LEU A 187 1.49 -3.73 -25.26
CA LEU A 187 0.46 -2.76 -24.88
C LEU A 187 -0.55 -3.37 -23.92
N ALA A 188 -1.07 -4.58 -24.18
CA ALA A 188 -2.03 -5.25 -23.29
C ALA A 188 -1.46 -5.52 -21.88
N PHE A 189 -0.21 -6.00 -21.79
CA PHE A 189 0.49 -6.17 -20.51
C PHE A 189 0.80 -4.83 -19.84
N GLY A 190 1.18 -3.83 -20.64
CA GLY A 190 1.29 -2.45 -20.19
C GLY A 190 0.01 -2.03 -19.49
N VAL A 191 -1.15 -2.19 -20.14
CA VAL A 191 -2.47 -1.85 -19.57
C VAL A 191 -2.74 -2.62 -18.28
N GLU A 192 -2.48 -3.93 -18.20
CA GLU A 192 -2.62 -4.67 -16.94
C GLU A 192 -1.76 -4.08 -15.81
N TRP A 193 -0.50 -3.75 -16.10
CA TRP A 193 0.44 -3.19 -15.12
C TRP A 193 0.09 -1.78 -14.64
N MET A 194 -0.94 -1.14 -15.21
CA MET A 194 -1.49 0.14 -14.71
C MET A 194 -1.88 0.04 -13.24
N ILE A 195 -2.23 -1.16 -12.75
CA ILE A 195 -2.57 -1.39 -11.35
C ILE A 195 -1.45 -0.95 -10.39
N LEU A 196 -0.18 -1.18 -10.75
CA LEU A 196 0.95 -0.71 -9.94
C LEU A 196 0.93 0.81 -9.79
N VAL A 197 0.61 1.50 -10.88
CA VAL A 197 0.52 2.96 -10.90
C VAL A 197 -0.68 3.43 -10.08
N HIS A 198 -1.86 2.81 -10.23
CA HIS A 198 -3.04 3.14 -9.44
C HIS A 198 -2.81 2.99 -7.93
N VAL A 199 -2.20 1.88 -7.50
CA VAL A 199 -1.92 1.64 -6.07
C VAL A 199 -1.10 2.78 -5.49
N ALA A 200 -0.10 3.29 -6.21
CA ALA A 200 0.70 4.37 -5.66
C ALA A 200 0.19 5.78 -5.98
N ILE A 201 -0.66 5.98 -6.97
CA ILE A 201 -1.48 7.19 -7.04
C ILE A 201 -2.26 7.32 -5.73
N ILE A 202 -2.99 6.27 -5.34
CA ILE A 202 -3.74 6.25 -4.08
C ILE A 202 -2.80 6.36 -2.88
N GLY A 203 -1.71 5.59 -2.84
CA GLY A 203 -0.75 5.64 -1.73
C GLY A 203 -0.06 7.00 -1.53
N SER A 204 0.04 7.82 -2.58
CA SER A 204 0.74 9.10 -2.56
C SER A 204 -0.19 10.30 -2.38
N CYS A 205 -1.49 10.17 -2.65
CA CYS A 205 -2.44 11.27 -2.48
C CYS A 205 -2.98 11.41 -1.04
N LEU A 206 -2.68 10.45 -0.16
CA LEU A 206 -3.09 10.47 1.25
C LEU A 206 -2.25 11.46 2.07
N LEU A 207 -2.88 12.04 3.10
CA LEU A 207 -2.25 13.04 3.96
C LEU A 207 -1.52 12.45 5.18
N ALA A 208 -1.59 11.14 5.41
CA ALA A 208 -0.89 10.54 6.54
C ALA A 208 0.59 10.30 6.26
N THR A 209 1.45 10.62 7.25
CA THR A 209 2.90 10.58 7.07
C THR A 209 3.42 9.17 6.83
N ASN A 210 4.16 8.97 5.74
CA ASN A 210 4.86 7.71 5.48
C ASN A 210 6.21 7.63 6.21
N ASN A 211 6.66 8.75 6.80
CA ASN A 211 7.91 8.87 7.53
C ASN A 211 7.62 9.12 9.03
N PRO A 212 7.76 8.10 9.90
CA PRO A 212 7.51 8.25 11.34
C PRO A 212 8.53 9.16 12.05
N SER A 213 9.59 9.61 11.37
CA SER A 213 10.64 10.44 11.97
C SER A 213 10.10 11.78 12.44
N THR A 214 9.25 12.46 11.66
CA THR A 214 8.68 13.76 12.06
C THR A 214 7.83 13.62 13.32
N ALA A 215 6.97 12.61 13.37
CA ALA A 215 6.16 12.32 14.55
C ALA A 215 7.01 11.90 15.77
N SER A 216 8.13 11.20 15.54
CA SER A 216 9.05 10.81 16.62
C SER A 216 9.84 12.00 17.17
N VAL A 217 10.17 12.98 16.33
CA VAL A 217 10.80 14.24 16.76
C VAL A 217 9.82 15.06 17.59
N LEU A 218 8.56 15.12 17.16
CA LEU A 218 7.49 15.84 17.87
C LEU A 218 7.29 15.31 19.30
N VAL A 219 7.18 14.00 19.46
CA VAL A 219 6.99 13.38 20.79
C VAL A 219 8.28 13.41 21.64
N GLY A 220 9.42 13.65 21.00
CA GLY A 220 10.71 13.66 21.66
C GLY A 220 11.21 12.24 21.95
N ARG A 221 12.54 12.11 22.01
CA ARG A 221 13.20 10.86 22.36
C ARG A 221 13.29 10.81 23.89
N GLN A 222 12.38 10.12 24.56
CA GLN A 222 12.62 9.83 25.98
C GLN A 222 13.92 9.02 26.10
N PRO A 223 14.84 9.38 27.02
CA PRO A 223 16.00 8.56 27.32
C PRO A 223 15.50 7.30 28.01
N SER A 224 15.11 6.30 27.22
CA SER A 224 14.83 4.99 27.76
C SER A 224 16.14 4.48 28.39
N PRO A 225 16.14 4.11 29.68
CA PRO A 225 17.34 3.60 30.36
C PRO A 225 17.88 2.29 29.73
N SER A 226 17.11 1.64 28.84
CA SER A 226 17.55 0.49 28.04
C SER A 226 18.09 0.82 26.64
N SER A 227 18.08 2.10 26.24
CA SER A 227 18.55 2.55 24.92
C SER A 227 20.07 2.45 24.70
N GLN A 228 20.87 2.14 25.73
CA GLN A 228 22.27 1.74 25.53
C GLN A 228 22.43 0.36 24.87
N SER A 229 21.36 -0.43 24.70
CA SER A 229 21.43 -1.76 24.08
C SER A 229 20.63 -1.95 22.78
N ILE A 230 19.86 -0.96 22.32
CA ILE A 230 19.00 -1.11 21.12
C ILE A 230 19.82 -1.15 19.82
N THR A 231 21.10 -0.78 19.85
CA THR A 231 22.04 -0.99 18.72
C THR A 231 22.51 -2.46 18.61
N ARG A 232 22.10 -3.39 19.49
CA ARG A 232 22.71 -4.74 19.57
C ARG A 232 21.81 -5.92 19.95
N SER A 233 20.52 -5.77 20.22
CA SER A 233 19.73 -6.91 20.75
C SER A 233 19.35 -7.99 19.74
N THR A 234 19.35 -7.73 18.43
CA THR A 234 18.99 -8.78 17.45
C THR A 234 20.10 -9.80 17.17
N THR A 235 21.34 -9.59 17.66
CA THR A 235 22.45 -10.56 17.42
C THR A 235 23.07 -11.13 18.69
N THR A 236 23.10 -10.42 19.82
CA THR A 236 23.78 -10.94 21.05
C THR A 236 22.87 -11.69 22.02
N GLN A 237 21.55 -11.48 22.02
CA GLN A 237 20.65 -12.27 22.89
C GLN A 237 20.51 -13.75 22.45
N ASN A 238 20.92 -14.08 21.22
CA ASN A 238 20.93 -15.47 20.74
C ASN A 238 22.12 -16.29 21.26
N LEU A 239 23.08 -15.72 22.00
CA LEU A 239 24.21 -16.45 22.58
C LEU A 239 24.02 -16.86 24.06
N ALA A 240 22.96 -16.42 24.73
CA ALA A 240 22.78 -16.60 26.17
C ALA A 240 21.94 -17.83 26.60
N GLY A 241 21.74 -18.81 25.72
CA GLY A 241 21.31 -20.15 26.12
C GLY A 241 19.88 -20.31 26.68
N HIS A 242 18.98 -19.35 26.48
CA HIS A 242 17.55 -19.58 26.69
C HIS A 242 16.92 -20.15 25.41
N LEU A 243 16.38 -21.38 25.54
CA LEU A 243 15.70 -22.14 24.49
C LEU A 243 14.71 -21.26 23.72
N GLN A 244 14.98 -21.09 22.43
CA GLN A 244 14.22 -20.19 21.57
C GLN A 244 12.86 -20.80 21.22
N PRO A 245 11.80 -19.98 21.08
CA PRO A 245 10.59 -20.42 20.41
C PRO A 245 10.95 -20.91 19.00
N GLY A 246 10.32 -22.00 18.56
CA GLY A 246 10.62 -22.64 17.29
C GLY A 246 10.50 -21.68 16.10
N LEU A 247 11.25 -21.96 15.02
CA LEU A 247 11.28 -21.17 13.78
C LEU A 247 9.88 -20.76 13.30
N TRP A 248 8.89 -21.65 13.45
CA TRP A 248 7.49 -21.44 13.08
C TRP A 248 6.78 -20.36 13.91
N GLN A 249 7.04 -20.26 15.22
CA GLN A 249 6.45 -19.22 16.08
C GLN A 249 7.03 -17.84 15.78
N ARG A 250 8.29 -17.77 15.33
CA ARG A 250 8.91 -16.54 14.85
C ARG A 250 8.42 -16.13 13.47
N LEU A 251 8.19 -17.10 12.59
CA LEU A 251 7.59 -16.88 11.27
C LEU A 251 6.15 -16.37 11.41
N LEU A 252 5.36 -16.98 12.29
CA LEU A 252 3.98 -16.58 12.60
C LEU A 252 3.90 -15.28 13.42
N GLY A 253 4.89 -15.02 14.28
CA GLY A 253 5.01 -13.78 15.05
C GLY A 253 5.59 -12.59 14.27
N GLY A 254 5.96 -12.78 12.99
CA GLY A 254 6.48 -11.72 12.13
C GLY A 254 7.90 -11.25 12.48
N ASP A 255 8.62 -11.98 13.31
CA ASP A 255 9.97 -11.64 13.80
C ASP A 255 11.04 -12.44 13.04
N LEU A 256 10.98 -12.35 11.70
CA LEU A 256 12.03 -12.84 10.82
C LEU A 256 13.25 -11.95 11.00
N THR A 257 14.32 -12.45 11.62
CA THR A 257 15.59 -11.73 11.87
C THR A 257 16.27 -11.19 10.61
N ILE A 258 15.84 -11.65 9.43
CA ILE A 258 16.29 -11.21 8.11
C ILE A 258 15.62 -9.88 7.68
N LEU A 259 14.49 -9.54 8.31
CA LEU A 259 13.68 -8.36 8.01
C LEU A 259 13.87 -7.29 9.10
N ALA A 260 14.73 -6.31 8.83
CA ALA A 260 14.91 -5.16 9.72
C ALA A 260 13.78 -4.14 9.51
N ASP A 261 13.41 -3.43 10.59
CA ASP A 261 12.54 -2.26 10.48
C ASP A 261 13.24 -1.18 9.65
N ILE A 262 12.52 -0.57 8.71
CA ILE A 262 13.06 0.49 7.85
C ILE A 262 13.39 1.76 8.64
N TYR A 263 12.54 2.09 9.62
CA TYR A 263 12.73 3.27 10.45
C TYR A 263 13.23 2.88 11.82
N ASN A 264 14.31 3.52 12.28
CA ASN A 264 14.80 3.38 13.65
C ASN A 264 14.09 4.36 14.59
N THR A 265 12.76 4.30 14.58
CA THR A 265 11.84 5.18 15.31
C THR A 265 10.91 4.37 16.20
N ARG A 266 10.33 5.04 17.20
CA ARG A 266 9.34 4.46 18.11
C ARG A 266 8.06 4.04 17.36
N TYR A 267 7.67 4.86 16.38
CA TYR A 267 6.53 4.59 15.52
C TYR A 267 6.96 3.88 14.24
N GLN A 268 6.05 3.10 13.68
CA GLN A 268 6.18 2.48 12.36
C GLN A 268 4.93 2.79 11.54
N PRO A 269 5.03 3.00 10.23
CA PRO A 269 3.85 3.08 9.40
C PRO A 269 3.17 1.70 9.35
N VAL A 270 1.84 1.69 9.35
CA VAL A 270 1.06 0.50 9.04
C VAL A 270 1.14 0.20 7.54
N THR A 271 0.97 -1.07 7.19
CA THR A 271 0.91 -1.51 5.80
C THR A 271 -0.25 -0.85 5.07
N MET A 272 -0.09 -0.60 3.77
CA MET A 272 -1.06 0.14 2.97
C MET A 272 -2.48 -0.44 3.06
N TRP A 273 -2.63 -1.77 3.03
CA TRP A 273 -3.94 -2.44 3.17
C TRP A 273 -4.57 -2.30 4.56
N SER A 274 -3.81 -1.94 5.60
CA SER A 274 -4.34 -1.79 6.97
C SER A 274 -4.60 -0.33 7.38
N ARG A 275 -4.27 0.65 6.53
CA ARG A 275 -4.35 2.08 6.90
C ARG A 275 -5.74 2.57 7.22
N GLY A 276 -6.70 2.29 6.35
CA GLY A 276 -8.09 2.71 6.54
C GLY A 276 -8.67 2.15 7.84
N ARG A 277 -8.31 0.91 8.20
CA ARG A 277 -8.70 0.30 9.49
C ARG A 277 -8.01 0.98 10.68
N ASN A 278 -6.69 1.18 10.60
CA ASN A 278 -5.92 1.82 11.67
C ASN A 278 -6.44 3.23 11.95
N LYS A 279 -6.63 4.05 10.90
CA LYS A 279 -7.16 5.41 11.05
C LYS A 279 -8.59 5.40 11.59
N ARG A 280 -9.44 4.47 11.14
CA ARG A 280 -10.78 4.30 11.72
C ARG A 280 -10.73 3.98 13.21
N GLN A 281 -9.80 3.14 13.62
CA GLN A 281 -9.62 2.79 15.03
C GLN A 281 -9.22 4.03 15.83
N TRP A 282 -8.25 4.81 15.36
CA TRP A 282 -7.87 6.09 15.99
C TRP A 282 -9.07 7.05 16.10
N VAL A 283 -9.92 7.13 15.08
CA VAL A 283 -11.14 7.95 15.14
C VAL A 283 -12.10 7.42 16.21
N ASN A 284 -12.36 6.11 16.24
CA ASN A 284 -13.31 5.53 17.20
C ASN A 284 -12.81 5.60 18.66
N ASP A 285 -11.50 5.47 18.84
CA ASP A 285 -10.84 5.50 20.16
C ASP A 285 -10.59 6.93 20.64
N SER A 286 -10.78 7.93 19.76
CA SER A 286 -10.55 9.33 20.10
C SER A 286 -11.52 9.86 21.15
N THR A 287 -11.01 10.67 22.08
CA THR A 287 -11.85 11.30 23.11
C THR A 287 -12.88 12.25 22.47
N ALA A 288 -12.49 12.91 21.38
CA ALA A 288 -13.35 13.73 20.54
C ALA A 288 -14.59 12.97 20.04
N PHE A 289 -14.41 11.75 19.54
CA PHE A 289 -15.49 10.93 19.01
C PHE A 289 -16.42 10.39 20.11
N LEU A 290 -15.86 10.02 21.26
CA LEU A 290 -16.60 9.45 22.38
C LEU A 290 -17.44 10.51 23.12
N ASN A 291 -16.88 11.69 23.34
CA ASN A 291 -17.50 12.74 24.15
C ASN A 291 -18.47 13.63 23.35
N HIS A 292 -18.25 13.81 22.04
CA HIS A 292 -19.06 14.72 21.23
C HIS A 292 -19.96 13.97 20.24
N GLN A 293 -21.23 13.82 20.62
CA GLN A 293 -22.22 13.14 19.76
C GLN A 293 -22.41 13.84 18.40
N SER A 294 -22.23 15.17 18.34
CA SER A 294 -22.27 15.97 17.11
C SER A 294 -21.22 15.50 16.09
N LEU A 295 -20.01 15.15 16.54
CA LEU A 295 -18.92 14.62 15.70
C LEU A 295 -19.10 13.13 15.38
N SER A 296 -19.66 12.35 16.30
CA SER A 296 -19.76 10.89 16.14
C SER A 296 -20.61 10.47 14.93
N LYS A 297 -21.67 11.22 14.60
CA LYS A 297 -22.59 10.93 13.48
C LYS A 297 -21.94 11.18 12.11
N PRO A 298 -21.34 12.34 11.80
CA PRO A 298 -20.71 12.61 10.50
C PRO A 298 -19.47 11.75 10.23
N LEU A 299 -18.72 11.40 11.27
CA LEU A 299 -17.50 10.59 11.15
C LEU A 299 -17.77 9.12 10.82
N LYS A 300 -18.95 8.58 11.18
CA LYS A 300 -19.32 7.21 10.83
C LYS A 300 -19.43 7.04 9.30
N ILE A 301 -18.64 6.12 8.75
CA ILE A 301 -18.77 5.70 7.35
C ILE A 301 -19.91 4.67 7.26
N GLY A 302 -21.05 5.16 6.77
CA GLY A 302 -22.24 4.35 6.50
C GLY A 302 -22.04 3.35 5.35
N TRP A 303 -22.95 2.40 5.23
CA TRP A 303 -22.89 1.33 4.22
C TRP A 303 -22.80 1.85 2.78
N ARG A 304 -23.57 2.89 2.43
CA ARG A 304 -23.54 3.50 1.08
C ARG A 304 -22.14 3.99 0.69
N ALA A 305 -21.45 4.66 1.61
CA ALA A 305 -20.09 5.13 1.37
C ALA A 305 -19.12 3.94 1.22
N ARG A 306 -19.26 2.87 2.03
CA ARG A 306 -18.43 1.66 1.87
C ARG A 306 -18.64 0.99 0.51
N MET A 307 -19.89 0.90 0.04
CA MET A 307 -20.20 0.36 -1.28
C MET A 307 -19.66 1.22 -2.40
N LEU A 308 -19.68 2.56 -2.26
CA LEU A 308 -19.09 3.47 -3.24
C LEU A 308 -17.56 3.33 -3.29
N ILE A 309 -16.89 3.25 -2.13
CA ILE A 309 -15.44 3.00 -2.05
C ILE A 309 -15.11 1.65 -2.69
N PHE A 310 -15.90 0.61 -2.41
CA PHE A 310 -15.72 -0.71 -3.02
C PHE A 310 -15.89 -0.66 -4.53
N LEU A 311 -16.96 -0.03 -5.04
CA LEU A 311 -17.19 0.11 -6.47
C LEU A 311 -16.06 0.89 -7.16
N ALA A 312 -15.61 1.99 -6.58
CA ALA A 312 -14.47 2.76 -7.09
C ALA A 312 -13.19 1.89 -7.13
N THR A 313 -12.96 1.09 -6.09
CA THR A 313 -11.84 0.14 -6.05
C THR A 313 -11.97 -0.92 -7.15
N CYS A 314 -13.16 -1.49 -7.34
CA CYS A 314 -13.44 -2.48 -8.38
C CYS A 314 -13.16 -1.92 -9.77
N VAL A 315 -13.53 -0.67 -10.04
CA VAL A 315 -13.25 0.01 -11.32
C VAL A 315 -11.74 0.19 -11.51
N LEU A 316 -11.04 0.74 -10.52
CA LEU A 316 -9.60 0.99 -10.62
C LEU A 316 -8.78 -0.28 -10.80
N ILE A 317 -9.22 -1.40 -10.22
CA ILE A 317 -8.50 -2.67 -10.30
C ILE A 317 -8.89 -3.54 -11.50
N ASN A 318 -10.17 -3.61 -11.86
CA ASN A 318 -10.61 -4.52 -12.93
C ASN A 318 -10.59 -3.86 -14.30
N LEU A 319 -10.77 -2.54 -14.40
CA LEU A 319 -10.79 -1.88 -15.71
C LEU A 319 -9.51 -2.14 -16.51
N PRO A 320 -8.29 -2.03 -15.92
CA PRO A 320 -7.08 -2.32 -16.69
C PRO A 320 -6.95 -3.77 -17.18
N PRO A 321 -7.04 -4.84 -16.35
CA PRO A 321 -6.91 -6.20 -16.84
C PRO A 321 -8.08 -6.62 -17.74
N VAL A 322 -9.30 -6.10 -17.54
CA VAL A 322 -10.40 -6.34 -18.49
C VAL A 322 -10.11 -5.67 -19.84
N ALA A 323 -9.58 -4.45 -19.85
CA ALA A 323 -9.16 -3.80 -21.09
C ALA A 323 -8.01 -4.57 -21.78
N GLY A 324 -7.01 -5.02 -21.02
CA GLY A 324 -5.94 -5.89 -21.51
C GLY A 324 -6.47 -7.21 -22.09
N ALA A 325 -7.46 -7.81 -21.43
CA ALA A 325 -8.15 -9.01 -21.92
C ALA A 325 -8.88 -8.76 -23.24
N VAL A 326 -9.58 -7.62 -23.37
CA VAL A 326 -10.27 -7.23 -24.61
C VAL A 326 -9.29 -6.99 -25.74
N VAL A 327 -8.17 -6.30 -25.48
CA VAL A 327 -7.09 -6.11 -26.46
C VAL A 327 -6.56 -7.47 -26.91
N ALA A 328 -6.19 -8.35 -25.97
CA ALA A 328 -5.67 -9.67 -26.27
C ALA A 328 -6.69 -10.57 -27.01
N TRP A 329 -7.98 -10.44 -26.69
CA TRP A 329 -9.06 -11.18 -27.36
C TRP A 329 -9.28 -10.71 -28.80
N ARG A 330 -9.10 -9.40 -29.06
CA ARG A 330 -9.18 -8.81 -30.40
C ARG A 330 -7.91 -8.98 -31.23
N THR A 331 -6.81 -9.40 -30.61
CA THR A 331 -5.55 -9.67 -31.31
C THR A 331 -5.63 -11.00 -32.06
N PRO A 332 -5.40 -11.04 -33.38
CA PRO A 332 -5.49 -12.28 -34.13
C PRO A 332 -4.59 -13.40 -33.59
N PRO A 333 -5.06 -14.65 -33.59
CA PRO A 333 -6.43 -15.07 -33.95
C PRO A 333 -7.45 -14.58 -32.92
N ILE A 334 -8.56 -14.02 -33.41
CA ILE A 334 -9.58 -13.42 -32.56
C ILE A 334 -10.24 -14.54 -31.74
N GLY A 335 -10.29 -14.38 -30.42
CA GLY A 335 -10.87 -15.39 -29.56
C GLY A 335 -10.23 -15.46 -28.18
N TRP A 336 -10.73 -16.41 -27.39
CA TRP A 336 -10.23 -16.66 -26.04
C TRP A 336 -8.94 -17.48 -26.10
N GLY A 337 -7.80 -16.82 -26.10
CA GLY A 337 -6.49 -17.49 -25.97
C GLY A 337 -6.00 -17.54 -24.52
N CYS A 338 -4.83 -18.16 -24.33
CA CYS A 338 -4.13 -18.18 -23.04
C CYS A 338 -3.84 -16.75 -22.53
N ARG A 339 -3.59 -15.79 -23.43
CA ARG A 339 -3.33 -14.36 -23.14
C ARG A 339 -4.53 -13.71 -22.47
N SER A 340 -5.66 -13.65 -23.18
CA SER A 340 -6.92 -13.08 -22.66
C SER A 340 -7.40 -13.77 -21.39
N LEU A 341 -7.25 -15.10 -21.29
CA LEU A 341 -7.65 -15.84 -20.10
C LEU A 341 -6.80 -15.50 -18.88
N SER A 342 -5.49 -15.25 -19.07
CA SER A 342 -4.60 -14.85 -17.97
C SER A 342 -5.06 -13.53 -17.34
N PHE A 343 -5.39 -12.52 -18.16
CA PHE A 343 -5.94 -11.24 -17.70
C PHE A 343 -7.30 -11.39 -17.00
N VAL A 344 -8.21 -12.21 -17.53
CA VAL A 344 -9.52 -12.47 -16.91
C VAL A 344 -9.37 -13.20 -15.59
N CYS A 345 -8.50 -14.22 -15.51
CA CYS A 345 -8.20 -14.93 -14.27
C CYS A 345 -7.63 -13.99 -13.22
N TYR A 346 -6.74 -13.07 -13.60
CA TYR A 346 -6.21 -12.07 -12.68
C TYR A 346 -7.30 -11.09 -12.20
N ALA A 347 -8.09 -10.52 -13.11
CA ALA A 347 -9.21 -9.64 -12.76
C ALA A 347 -10.19 -10.32 -11.79
N ALA A 348 -10.60 -11.56 -12.09
CA ALA A 348 -11.49 -12.34 -11.25
C ALA A 348 -10.89 -12.62 -9.86
N SER A 349 -9.59 -12.93 -9.80
CA SER A 349 -8.86 -13.16 -8.54
C SER A 349 -8.81 -11.90 -7.69
N GLU A 350 -8.47 -10.75 -8.27
CA GLU A 350 -8.44 -9.46 -7.55
C GLU A 350 -9.83 -9.02 -7.08
N LEU A 351 -10.87 -9.21 -7.89
CA LEU A 351 -12.24 -8.93 -7.47
C LEU A 351 -12.65 -9.81 -6.28
N LEU A 352 -12.33 -11.10 -6.32
CA LEU A 352 -12.60 -12.04 -5.23
C LEU A 352 -11.82 -11.68 -3.97
N ILE A 353 -10.51 -11.42 -4.06
CA ILE A 353 -9.66 -10.99 -2.95
C ILE A 353 -10.21 -9.71 -2.33
N THR A 354 -10.59 -8.72 -3.14
CA THR A 354 -11.15 -7.44 -2.65
C THR A 354 -12.48 -7.65 -1.93
N ALA A 355 -13.38 -8.48 -2.49
CA ALA A 355 -14.66 -8.78 -1.88
C ALA A 355 -14.51 -9.53 -0.56
N LEU A 356 -13.64 -10.55 -0.51
CA LEU A 356 -13.33 -11.30 0.71
C LEU A 356 -12.66 -10.41 1.75
N PHE A 357 -11.76 -9.52 1.34
CA PHE A 357 -11.13 -8.54 2.23
C PHE A 357 -12.17 -7.60 2.85
N MET A 358 -13.13 -7.11 2.07
CA MET A 358 -14.23 -6.29 2.56
C MET A 358 -15.13 -7.07 3.54
N LEU A 359 -15.42 -8.33 3.22
CA LEU A 359 -16.20 -9.23 4.10
C LEU A 359 -15.49 -9.46 5.44
N MET A 360 -14.19 -9.77 5.40
CA MET A 360 -13.35 -9.93 6.59
C MET A 360 -13.35 -8.68 7.49
N HIS A 361 -13.41 -7.48 6.90
CA HIS A 361 -13.49 -6.23 7.66
C HIS A 361 -14.89 -5.95 8.24
N GLY A 362 -15.93 -6.59 7.70
CA GLY A 362 -17.29 -6.54 8.25
C GLY A 362 -17.51 -7.51 9.41
N ILE A 363 -16.75 -8.61 9.42
CA ILE A 363 -16.82 -9.66 10.44
C ILE A 363 -16.07 -9.19 11.71
N ARG A 364 -16.70 -9.33 12.88
CA ARG A 364 -16.01 -9.08 14.16
C ARG A 364 -14.96 -10.16 14.40
N PRO A 365 -13.73 -9.80 14.79
CA PRO A 365 -12.69 -10.80 15.05
C PRO A 365 -13.14 -11.79 16.15
N PRO A 366 -12.69 -13.06 16.07
CA PRO A 366 -12.91 -14.08 17.09
C PRO A 366 -12.68 -13.60 18.52
N ASP A 367 -11.68 -12.76 18.71
CA ASP A 367 -11.21 -12.30 20.02
C ASP A 367 -12.21 -11.35 20.71
N GLU A 368 -13.07 -10.69 19.94
CA GLU A 368 -14.14 -9.82 20.46
C GLU A 368 -15.43 -10.60 20.78
N LEU A 369 -15.55 -11.84 20.31
CA LEU A 369 -16.70 -12.68 20.61
C LEU A 369 -16.55 -13.23 22.02
N VAL A 370 -17.36 -12.72 22.95
CA VAL A 370 -17.47 -13.25 24.32
C VAL A 370 -17.79 -14.74 24.24
N LYS A 371 -16.84 -15.58 24.66
CA LYS A 371 -17.02 -17.03 24.70
C LYS A 371 -18.19 -17.34 25.64
N PRO A 372 -19.29 -17.96 25.17
CA PRO A 372 -20.37 -18.36 26.06
C PRO A 372 -19.83 -19.33 27.13
N THR A 373 -20.29 -19.19 28.37
CA THR A 373 -19.80 -19.90 29.58
C THR A 373 -20.10 -21.41 29.61
N GLY A 374 -20.24 -22.05 28.46
CA GLY A 374 -20.56 -23.47 28.27
C GLY A 374 -21.95 -23.67 27.68
N PRO A 375 -22.30 -24.91 27.27
CA PRO A 375 -23.66 -25.25 26.87
C PRO A 375 -24.55 -25.13 28.11
N GLY A 376 -25.21 -23.97 28.24
CA GLY A 376 -26.19 -23.77 29.31
C GLY A 376 -27.25 -24.86 29.25
N LYS A 377 -27.75 -25.30 30.42
CA LYS A 377 -28.91 -26.21 30.49
C LYS A 377 -30.18 -25.60 29.89
N THR A 378 -30.16 -24.30 29.57
CA THR A 378 -31.24 -23.57 28.94
C THR A 378 -31.13 -23.66 27.41
N SER A 379 -32.28 -23.79 26.73
CA SER A 379 -32.38 -23.78 25.27
C SER A 379 -31.74 -22.55 24.62
N ALA A 380 -31.80 -21.40 25.32
CA ALA A 380 -31.11 -20.17 24.90
C ALA A 380 -29.57 -20.34 24.84
N GLY A 381 -28.96 -21.00 25.83
CA GLY A 381 -27.52 -21.24 25.86
C GLY A 381 -27.03 -22.17 24.74
N ALA A 382 -27.85 -23.13 24.34
CA ALA A 382 -27.55 -24.01 23.20
C ALA A 382 -27.58 -23.25 21.86
N LEU A 383 -28.54 -22.34 21.66
CA LEU A 383 -28.64 -21.52 20.45
C LEU A 383 -27.47 -20.54 20.33
N ASP A 384 -27.08 -19.88 21.41
CA ASP A 384 -25.92 -18.96 21.43
C ASP A 384 -24.61 -19.70 21.14
N TRP A 385 -24.45 -20.91 21.70
CA TRP A 385 -23.30 -21.77 21.41
C TRP A 385 -23.25 -22.16 19.92
N LEU A 386 -24.36 -22.60 19.33
CA LEU A 386 -24.45 -22.93 17.91
C LEU A 386 -24.15 -21.70 17.02
N ARG A 387 -24.67 -20.53 17.39
CA ARG A 387 -24.43 -19.28 16.65
C ARG A 387 -22.97 -18.86 16.73
N TYR A 388 -22.33 -19.01 17.89
CA TYR A 388 -20.90 -18.74 18.07
C TYR A 388 -20.05 -19.66 17.19
N HIS A 389 -20.30 -20.98 17.19
CA HIS A 389 -19.55 -21.92 16.36
C HIS A 389 -19.81 -21.74 14.87
N GLY A 390 -21.07 -21.47 14.48
CA GLY A 390 -21.41 -21.15 13.09
C GLY A 390 -20.74 -19.86 12.60
N HIS A 391 -20.66 -18.83 13.44
CA HIS A 391 -19.93 -17.62 13.12
C HIS A 391 -18.42 -17.89 13.04
N MET A 392 -17.85 -18.63 13.99
CA MET A 392 -16.42 -18.99 14.00
C MET A 392 -16.02 -19.80 12.77
N SER A 393 -16.79 -20.82 12.39
CA SER A 393 -16.52 -21.65 11.21
C SER A 393 -16.61 -20.82 9.93
N SER A 394 -17.58 -19.92 9.82
CA SER A 394 -17.71 -18.97 8.72
C SER A 394 -16.50 -18.04 8.63
N CYS A 395 -16.05 -17.48 9.77
CA CYS A 395 -14.83 -16.66 9.81
C CYS A 395 -13.63 -17.43 9.26
N ILE A 396 -13.37 -18.62 9.81
CA ILE A 396 -12.25 -19.46 9.39
C ILE A 396 -12.34 -19.79 7.90
N ALA A 397 -13.52 -20.15 7.40
CA ALA A 397 -13.74 -20.45 5.98
C ALA A 397 -13.41 -19.24 5.08
N VAL A 398 -13.83 -18.03 5.46
CA VAL A 398 -13.51 -16.80 4.72
C VAL A 398 -12.00 -16.53 4.70
N TYR A 399 -11.29 -16.70 5.83
CA TYR A 399 -9.83 -16.52 5.89
C TYR A 399 -9.09 -17.55 5.02
N ILE A 400 -9.51 -18.82 5.03
CA ILE A 400 -8.93 -19.87 4.18
C ILE A 400 -9.17 -19.53 2.71
N LEU A 401 -10.39 -19.16 2.34
CA LEU A 401 -10.73 -18.79 0.97
C LEU A 401 -9.93 -17.56 0.51
N TYR A 402 -9.75 -16.56 1.37
CA TYR A 402 -8.92 -15.40 1.10
C TYR A 402 -7.45 -15.78 0.86
N ALA A 403 -6.88 -16.63 1.71
CA ALA A 403 -5.50 -17.11 1.56
C ALA A 403 -5.30 -17.92 0.28
N LEU A 404 -6.23 -18.83 -0.04
CA LEU A 404 -6.21 -19.59 -1.30
C LEU A 404 -6.35 -18.68 -2.52
N SER A 405 -7.20 -17.66 -2.45
CA SER A 405 -7.36 -16.67 -3.52
C SER A 405 -6.08 -15.86 -3.71
N CYS A 406 -5.39 -15.46 -2.64
CA CYS A 406 -4.10 -14.77 -2.72
C CYS A 406 -3.01 -15.65 -3.37
N ILE A 407 -2.95 -16.95 -3.02
CA ILE A 407 -2.01 -17.90 -3.64
C ILE A 407 -2.34 -18.10 -5.12
N GLY A 408 -3.62 -18.23 -5.46
CA GLY A 408 -4.08 -18.32 -6.85
C GLY A 408 -3.72 -17.08 -7.65
N CYS A 409 -3.96 -15.89 -7.09
CA CYS A 409 -3.58 -14.62 -7.72
C CYS A 409 -2.06 -14.51 -7.89
N LEU A 410 -1.27 -14.89 -6.88
CA LEU A 410 0.19 -14.90 -6.96
C LEU A 410 0.67 -15.81 -8.10
N PHE A 411 0.07 -16.99 -8.23
CA PHE A 411 0.38 -17.91 -9.33
C PHE A 411 0.04 -17.29 -10.69
N VAL A 412 -1.13 -16.65 -10.83
CA VAL A 412 -1.53 -15.99 -12.07
C VAL A 412 -0.57 -14.86 -12.43
N VAL A 413 -0.24 -13.97 -11.48
CA VAL A 413 0.65 -12.82 -11.68
C VAL A 413 2.07 -13.25 -12.06
N LEU A 414 2.66 -14.18 -11.30
CA LEU A 414 4.02 -14.66 -11.58
C LEU A 414 4.04 -15.48 -12.88
N GLY A 415 3.02 -16.30 -13.09
CA GLY A 415 2.87 -17.13 -14.29
C GLY A 415 2.73 -16.28 -15.55
N SER A 416 1.83 -15.29 -15.54
CA SER A 416 1.61 -14.40 -16.69
C SER A 416 2.86 -13.57 -16.99
N THR A 417 3.47 -12.99 -15.96
CA THR A 417 4.70 -12.20 -16.13
C THR A 417 5.85 -13.05 -16.67
N LEU A 418 6.05 -14.26 -16.14
CA LEU A 418 7.09 -15.17 -16.63
C LEU A 418 6.83 -15.60 -18.08
N MET A 419 5.58 -15.95 -18.40
CA MET A 419 5.18 -16.31 -19.76
C MET A 419 5.40 -15.17 -20.75
N GLN A 420 5.20 -13.92 -20.33
CA GLN A 420 5.50 -12.75 -21.15
C GLN A 420 7.00 -12.54 -21.33
N VAL A 421 7.78 -12.55 -20.24
CA VAL A 421 9.23 -12.29 -20.29
C VAL A 421 9.99 -13.38 -21.05
N VAL A 422 9.59 -14.65 -20.90
CA VAL A 422 10.20 -15.78 -21.63
C VAL A 422 9.74 -15.81 -23.10
N GLY A 423 8.69 -15.06 -23.46
CA GLY A 423 8.11 -15.09 -24.81
C GLY A 423 7.22 -16.29 -25.08
N VAL A 424 6.70 -16.96 -24.05
CA VAL A 424 5.73 -18.07 -24.21
C VAL A 424 4.47 -17.60 -24.93
N TYR A 425 4.06 -16.34 -24.74
CA TYR A 425 2.93 -15.76 -25.47
C TYR A 425 3.21 -15.53 -26.96
N ARG A 426 4.47 -15.63 -27.40
CA ARG A 426 4.87 -15.60 -28.82
C ARG A 426 4.93 -16.99 -29.46
N ASN A 427 4.82 -18.05 -28.67
CA ASN A 427 4.84 -19.41 -29.19
C ASN A 427 3.50 -19.79 -29.83
N CYS A 428 3.55 -20.66 -30.84
CA CYS A 428 2.38 -21.16 -31.59
C CYS A 428 1.24 -21.72 -30.70
N PHE A 429 1.54 -22.23 -29.51
CA PHE A 429 0.53 -22.72 -28.58
C PHE A 429 -0.45 -21.62 -28.13
N SER A 430 0.05 -20.39 -28.00
CA SER A 430 -0.73 -19.22 -27.60
C SER A 430 -1.62 -18.65 -28.72
N TYR A 431 -1.46 -19.17 -29.95
CA TYR A 431 -2.29 -18.87 -31.11
C TYR A 431 -3.48 -19.82 -31.24
N VAL A 432 -3.55 -20.91 -30.47
CA VAL A 432 -4.72 -21.78 -30.48
C VAL A 432 -5.74 -21.26 -29.48
N ASN A 433 -6.94 -20.96 -29.96
CA ASN A 433 -8.06 -20.53 -29.11
C ASN A 433 -8.48 -21.64 -28.14
N ALA A 434 -8.89 -21.29 -26.93
CA ALA A 434 -9.24 -22.22 -25.86
C ALA A 434 -10.33 -23.25 -26.24
N PRO A 435 -11.37 -22.91 -27.02
CA PRO A 435 -12.30 -23.92 -27.52
C PRO A 435 -11.64 -25.02 -28.38
N GLU A 436 -10.53 -24.71 -29.05
CA GLU A 436 -9.81 -25.65 -29.91
C GLU A 436 -8.80 -26.52 -29.15
N TRP A 437 -8.49 -26.23 -27.88
CA TRP A 437 -7.50 -26.98 -27.08
C TRP A 437 -7.84 -28.46 -26.94
N TYR A 438 -9.13 -28.81 -26.95
CA TYR A 438 -9.61 -30.20 -26.87
C TYR A 438 -9.99 -30.79 -28.24
N HIS A 439 -9.94 -29.99 -29.31
CA HIS A 439 -10.34 -30.38 -30.67
C HIS A 439 -9.17 -30.28 -31.65
N LEU A 440 -8.12 -31.07 -31.40
CA LEU A 440 -6.87 -31.06 -32.17
C LEU A 440 -7.05 -31.27 -33.68
N GLY A 441 -8.10 -31.98 -34.11
CA GLY A 441 -8.39 -32.23 -35.52
C GLY A 441 -8.93 -31.02 -36.29
N SER A 442 -9.42 -29.99 -35.60
CA SER A 442 -9.96 -28.77 -36.19
C SER A 442 -9.21 -27.51 -35.77
N ALA A 443 -8.15 -27.66 -34.98
CA ALA A 443 -7.37 -26.53 -34.48
C ALA A 443 -6.61 -25.88 -35.64
N THR A 444 -6.67 -24.55 -35.75
CA THR A 444 -5.96 -23.80 -36.79
C THR A 444 -4.89 -22.91 -36.15
N VAL A 445 -3.70 -22.89 -36.74
CA VAL A 445 -2.59 -22.04 -36.31
C VAL A 445 -2.21 -21.12 -37.46
N GLN A 446 -2.36 -19.82 -37.24
CA GLN A 446 -1.95 -18.81 -38.21
C GLN A 446 -0.44 -18.58 -38.05
N VAL A 447 0.35 -19.05 -39.03
CA VAL A 447 1.81 -18.91 -39.04
C VAL A 447 2.26 -17.61 -39.70
N ALA A 448 1.36 -16.93 -40.42
CA ALA A 448 1.66 -15.67 -41.08
C ALA A 448 1.75 -14.52 -40.05
N THR A 449 2.86 -13.79 -40.08
CA THR A 449 3.16 -12.66 -39.18
C THR A 449 2.64 -11.31 -39.68
N ASP A 450 2.21 -11.24 -40.95
CA ASP A 450 1.60 -10.05 -41.55
C ASP A 450 0.33 -10.44 -42.30
N THR A 451 -0.81 -10.20 -41.66
CA THR A 451 -2.13 -10.51 -42.22
C THR A 451 -3.01 -9.27 -42.25
N GLN A 452 -3.93 -9.23 -43.21
CA GLN A 452 -4.89 -8.11 -43.31
C GLN A 452 -5.72 -7.96 -42.03
N GLU A 453 -6.00 -9.07 -41.34
CA GLU A 453 -6.72 -9.06 -40.06
C GLU A 453 -5.92 -8.35 -38.96
N GLN A 454 -4.61 -8.58 -38.86
CA GLN A 454 -3.74 -7.87 -37.91
C GLN A 454 -3.73 -6.38 -38.20
N ARG A 455 -3.55 -6.00 -39.47
CA ARG A 455 -3.58 -4.60 -39.91
C ARG A 455 -4.93 -3.93 -39.58
N ASN A 456 -6.04 -4.63 -39.76
CA ASN A 456 -7.36 -4.12 -39.40
C ASN A 456 -7.56 -4.01 -37.88
N SER A 457 -6.99 -4.93 -37.09
CA SER A 457 -7.04 -4.89 -35.62
C SER A 457 -6.16 -3.81 -35.00
N SER A 458 -5.10 -3.37 -35.68
CA SER A 458 -4.18 -2.32 -35.21
C SER A 458 -4.88 -1.02 -34.81
N HIS A 459 -5.92 -0.62 -35.55
CA HIS A 459 -6.71 0.55 -35.24
C HIS A 459 -7.37 0.44 -33.86
N ASN A 460 -7.88 -0.75 -33.51
CA ASN A 460 -8.45 -0.99 -32.19
C ASN A 460 -7.37 -0.92 -31.11
N TRP A 461 -6.19 -1.50 -31.34
CA TRP A 461 -5.09 -1.46 -30.38
C TRP A 461 -4.66 -0.02 -30.07
N ILE A 462 -4.53 0.82 -31.10
CA ILE A 462 -4.20 2.24 -30.96
C ILE A 462 -5.27 2.98 -30.14
N VAL A 463 -6.56 2.77 -30.45
CA VAL A 463 -7.67 3.38 -29.71
C VAL A 463 -7.67 2.93 -28.24
N PHE A 464 -7.44 1.65 -27.97
CA PHE A 464 -7.36 1.13 -26.60
C PHE A 464 -6.15 1.69 -25.84
N GLY A 465 -4.98 1.73 -26.47
CA GLY A 465 -3.78 2.33 -25.89
C GLY A 465 -3.96 3.81 -25.56
N GLY A 466 -4.56 4.57 -26.48
CA GLY A 466 -4.90 5.98 -26.26
C GLY A 466 -5.90 6.17 -25.11
N THR A 467 -6.94 5.34 -25.06
CA THR A 467 -7.95 5.36 -23.98
C THR A 467 -7.34 5.03 -22.63
N ALA A 468 -6.49 4.01 -22.55
CA ALA A 468 -5.78 3.64 -21.31
C ALA A 468 -4.85 4.76 -20.84
N THR A 469 -4.13 5.40 -21.76
CA THR A 469 -3.27 6.56 -21.48
C THR A 469 -4.08 7.72 -20.92
N ALA A 470 -5.21 8.06 -21.55
CA ALA A 470 -6.10 9.12 -21.07
C ALA A 470 -6.69 8.80 -19.69
N PHE A 471 -7.13 7.56 -19.46
CA PHE A 471 -7.64 7.11 -18.17
C PHE A 471 -6.59 7.27 -17.05
N MET A 472 -5.34 6.85 -17.30
CA MET A 472 -4.24 7.05 -16.35
C MET A 472 -4.00 8.54 -16.05
N GLY A 473 -4.02 9.38 -17.09
CA GLY A 473 -3.90 10.83 -16.95
C GLY A 473 -4.98 11.42 -16.03
N VAL A 474 -6.24 10.99 -16.20
CA VAL A 474 -7.36 11.39 -15.34
C VAL A 474 -7.14 10.92 -13.90
N CYS A 475 -6.74 9.67 -13.68
CA CYS A 475 -6.46 9.15 -12.34
C CYS A 475 -5.34 9.95 -11.64
N CYS A 476 -4.28 10.30 -12.37
CA CYS A 476 -3.19 11.13 -11.85
C CYS A 476 -3.66 12.54 -11.48
N PHE A 477 -4.45 13.17 -12.36
CA PHE A 477 -5.03 14.48 -12.10
C PHE A 477 -5.93 14.46 -10.86
N VAL A 478 -6.82 13.48 -10.73
CA VAL A 478 -7.70 13.34 -9.56
C VAL A 478 -6.90 13.12 -8.28
N GLY A 479 -5.85 12.29 -8.33
CA GLY A 479 -4.96 12.07 -7.18
C GLY A 479 -4.23 13.33 -6.73
N TRP A 480 -3.68 14.10 -7.68
CA TRP A 480 -3.06 15.39 -7.42
C TRP A 480 -4.05 16.40 -6.85
N TRP A 481 -5.19 16.58 -7.51
CA TRP A 481 -6.27 17.47 -7.09
C TRP A 481 -6.73 17.16 -5.66
N TYR A 482 -6.99 15.89 -5.35
CA TYR A 482 -7.38 15.47 -4.02
C TYR A 482 -6.34 15.83 -2.96
N GLN A 483 -5.05 15.54 -3.22
CA GLN A 483 -3.98 15.85 -2.27
C GLN A 483 -3.85 17.37 -2.04
N MET A 484 -3.98 18.17 -3.09
CA MET A 484 -3.94 19.63 -3.00
C MET A 484 -5.09 20.15 -2.12
N VAL A 485 -6.33 19.74 -2.43
CA VAL A 485 -7.52 20.20 -1.71
C VAL A 485 -7.51 19.76 -0.24
N ILE A 486 -7.08 18.52 0.05
CA ILE A 486 -7.06 18.04 1.44
C ILE A 486 -5.96 18.76 2.26
N ARG A 487 -4.80 19.06 1.66
CA ARG A 487 -3.74 19.85 2.29
C ARG A 487 -4.20 21.27 2.58
N GLU A 488 -4.83 21.93 1.62
CA GLU A 488 -5.35 23.29 1.79
C GLU A 488 -6.41 23.32 2.89
N ARG A 489 -7.40 22.42 2.85
CA ARG A 489 -8.41 22.30 3.91
C ARG A 489 -7.81 22.04 5.28
N TYR A 490 -6.77 21.22 5.37
CA TYR A 490 -6.08 20.99 6.63
C TYR A 490 -5.44 22.29 7.14
N LYS A 491 -4.73 23.01 6.27
CA LYS A 491 -4.11 24.30 6.61
C LYS A 491 -5.17 25.31 7.04
N ASP A 492 -6.28 25.39 6.32
CA ASP A 492 -7.39 26.29 6.68
C ASP A 492 -7.91 26.02 8.09
N VAL A 493 -8.20 24.76 8.42
CA VAL A 493 -8.71 24.38 9.75
C VAL A 493 -7.71 24.71 10.85
N VAL A 494 -6.41 24.49 10.61
CA VAL A 494 -5.35 24.85 11.57
C VAL A 494 -5.21 26.36 11.73
N LYS A 495 -5.46 27.15 10.69
CA LYS A 495 -5.35 28.61 10.72
C LYS A 495 -6.61 29.31 11.24
N SER A 496 -7.78 28.71 11.08
CA SER A 496 -9.07 29.34 11.38
C SER A 496 -9.52 29.16 12.83
N ASP A 497 -8.77 28.43 13.65
CA ASP A 497 -9.12 28.19 15.04
C ASP A 497 -8.87 29.48 15.86
N PRO A 498 -9.92 30.21 16.28
CA PRO A 498 -9.77 31.52 16.92
C PRO A 498 -9.10 31.43 18.29
N ASP A 499 -9.16 30.26 18.95
CA ASP A 499 -8.44 30.01 20.19
C ASP A 499 -6.92 29.87 19.93
N LEU A 500 -6.51 29.65 18.67
CA LEU A 500 -5.12 29.72 18.22
C LEU A 500 -4.68 31.13 17.73
N ASP A 501 -5.60 32.08 17.56
CA ASP A 501 -5.34 33.43 17.01
C ASP A 501 -5.24 34.53 18.10
N VAL A 502 -4.79 34.16 19.30
CA VAL A 502 -4.56 35.15 20.36
C VAL A 502 -3.24 35.90 20.10
N GLU A 503 -3.38 37.14 19.61
CA GLU A 503 -2.38 38.22 19.49
C GLU A 503 -1.37 38.15 18.32
N GLY A 504 -1.77 38.61 17.13
CA GLY A 504 -0.79 38.98 16.10
C GLY A 504 -1.36 39.11 14.69
N GLY A 505 -2.21 40.11 14.45
CA GLY A 505 -2.63 40.47 13.10
C GLY A 505 -1.44 40.93 12.26
N LEU A 506 -0.86 40.03 11.49
CA LEU A 506 0.10 40.31 10.43
C LEU A 506 -0.42 39.69 9.12
N ASP A 507 -0.56 40.56 8.12
CA ASP A 507 -1.24 40.40 6.84
C ASP A 507 -1.00 39.06 6.13
N VAL A 508 -1.94 38.13 6.32
CA VAL A 508 -1.99 36.82 5.63
C VAL A 508 -2.22 36.99 4.11
N GLU A 509 -2.84 38.10 3.68
CA GLU A 509 -3.05 38.42 2.26
C GLU A 509 -1.74 38.64 1.48
N ALA A 510 -0.69 39.18 2.12
CA ALA A 510 0.60 39.40 1.48
C ALA A 510 1.33 38.08 1.17
N SER A 511 1.15 37.05 2.00
CA SER A 511 1.79 35.74 1.82
C SER A 511 1.08 34.90 0.75
N ALA A 512 -0.24 35.03 0.61
CA ALA A 512 -1.00 34.37 -0.46
C ALA A 512 -0.66 34.95 -1.85
N ALA A 513 -0.48 36.27 -1.94
CA ALA A 513 -0.06 36.92 -3.18
C ALA A 513 1.38 36.53 -3.61
N ALA A 514 2.30 36.40 -2.64
CA ALA A 514 3.66 35.94 -2.90
C ALA A 514 3.70 34.47 -3.38
N TRP A 515 2.84 33.60 -2.82
CA TRP A 515 2.73 32.20 -3.24
C TRP A 515 2.23 32.03 -4.68
N LEU A 516 1.34 32.91 -5.14
CA LEU A 516 0.82 32.87 -6.52
C LEU A 516 1.84 33.36 -7.56
N GLN A 517 2.80 34.20 -7.17
CA GLN A 517 3.88 34.67 -8.05
C GLN A 517 5.07 33.72 -8.17
N GLU A 518 5.24 32.77 -7.24
CA GLU A 518 6.40 31.86 -7.25
C GLU A 518 6.15 30.57 -8.06
N TYR A 519 4.89 30.27 -8.40
CA TYR A 519 4.49 29.00 -9.03
C TYR A 519 3.71 29.13 -10.36
N TRP A 520 3.52 30.36 -10.85
CA TRP A 520 3.02 30.69 -12.19
C TRP A 520 3.90 31.77 -12.80
#